data_AF-A0A2R7R4K1-F1
#
_entry.id   AF-A0A2R7R4K1-F1
#
_cell.length_a   1.000
_cell.length_b   1.000
_cell.length_c   1.000
_cell.angle_alpha   90.00
_cell.angle_beta   90.00
_cell.angle_gamma   90.00
#
_symmetry.space_group_name_H-M   'P 1'
#
loop_
_entity.id
_entity.type
_entity.pdbx_description
1 polymer ?
#
loop_
_entity_poly.entity_id
_entity_poly.type
_entity_poly.pdbx_seq_one_letter_code
_entity_poly.pdbx_strand_id
1 'polypeptide(L)'
;MPAEWLGAAVNVYIGAETYEEALTKAVHFLRHKGMVFVDLIGGKVTQLDPDLWWDGYVMANYPEHRDFFPSQHQIGAIVSQGLVFRGPFAGWDRG
;
A
#
# COMPACT_ATOMS: atom_id res chain seq x y z
N MET A 1 12.39 2.45 -9.86
CA MET A 1 12.62 3.65 -9.02
C MET A 1 13.52 4.58 -9.81
N PRO A 2 13.29 5.90 -9.82
CA PRO A 2 14.24 6.84 -10.41
C PRO A 2 15.65 6.59 -9.84
N ALA A 3 16.68 6.75 -10.66
CA ALA A 3 18.06 6.38 -10.31
C ALA A 3 18.64 7.28 -9.20
N GLU A 4 18.07 8.48 -9.05
CA GLU A 4 18.42 9.49 -8.06
C GLU A 4 17.90 9.17 -6.65
N TRP A 5 16.89 8.30 -6.51
CA TRP A 5 16.34 7.96 -5.20
C TRP A 5 17.26 6.97 -4.47
N LEU A 6 17.52 7.25 -3.19
CA LEU A 6 18.19 6.32 -2.28
C LEU A 6 17.26 5.19 -1.84
N GLY A 7 15.98 5.49 -1.73
CA GLY A 7 14.95 4.60 -1.25
C GLY A 7 13.58 5.23 -1.39
N ALA A 8 12.54 4.45 -1.08
CA ALA A 8 11.18 4.93 -1.08
C ALA A 8 10.33 4.20 -0.04
N ALA A 9 9.37 4.93 0.49
CA ALA A 9 8.25 4.40 1.26
C ALA A 9 7.08 4.13 0.32
N VAL A 10 6.35 3.05 0.55
CA VAL A 10 5.13 2.74 -0.20
C VAL A 10 4.14 2.00 0.70
N ASN A 11 2.89 2.44 0.67
CA ASN A 11 1.81 1.67 1.26
C ASN A 11 1.42 0.55 0.30
N VAL A 12 1.33 -0.67 0.82
CA VAL A 12 0.79 -1.81 0.10
C VAL A 12 -0.50 -2.23 0.79
N TYR A 13 -1.59 -2.23 0.03
CA TYR A 13 -2.94 -2.53 0.49
C TYR A 13 -3.32 -3.93 0.03
N ILE A 14 -3.80 -4.75 0.97
CA ILE A 14 -3.92 -6.19 0.76
C ILE A 14 -5.21 -6.69 1.40
N GLY A 15 -6.01 -7.41 0.62
CA GLY A 15 -7.02 -8.30 1.18
C GLY A 15 -6.34 -9.57 1.72
N ALA A 16 -6.47 -9.80 3.03
CA ALA A 16 -5.92 -10.98 3.70
C ALA A 16 -6.74 -11.29 4.95
N GLU A 17 -6.72 -12.56 5.37
CA GLU A 17 -7.40 -13.00 6.59
C GLU A 17 -6.61 -12.62 7.85
N THR A 18 -5.27 -12.55 7.75
CA THR A 18 -4.39 -12.19 8.86
C THR A 18 -3.31 -11.18 8.44
N TYR A 19 -2.72 -10.50 9.41
CA TYR A 19 -1.65 -9.53 9.13
C TYR A 19 -0.35 -10.22 8.69
N GLU A 20 -0.07 -11.44 9.13
CA GLU A 20 1.08 -12.22 8.69
C GLU A 20 0.96 -12.62 7.21
N GLU A 21 -0.24 -13.01 6.78
CA GLU A 21 -0.54 -13.29 5.37
C GLU A 21 -0.39 -12.00 4.54
N ALA A 22 -0.93 -10.88 5.03
CA ALA A 22 -0.79 -9.58 4.38
C ALA A 22 0.69 -9.21 4.19
N LEU A 23 1.49 -9.30 5.26
CA LEU A 23 2.92 -8.98 5.21
C LEU A 23 3.67 -9.87 4.22
N THR A 24 3.38 -11.18 4.22
CA THR A 24 3.98 -12.14 3.30
C THR A 24 3.65 -11.79 1.84
N LYS A 25 2.39 -11.48 1.54
CA LYS A 25 1.95 -11.02 0.21
C LYS A 25 2.61 -9.71 -0.19
N ALA A 26 2.74 -8.75 0.73
CA ALA A 26 3.38 -7.46 0.46
C ALA A 26 4.84 -7.65 0.04
N VAL A 27 5.61 -8.40 0.83
CA VAL A 27 7.02 -8.66 0.56
C VAL A 27 7.19 -9.41 -0.75
N HIS A 28 6.35 -10.42 -1.02
CA HIS A 28 6.38 -11.15 -2.28
C HIS A 28 6.07 -10.22 -3.48
N PHE A 29 5.04 -9.39 -3.37
CA PHE A 29 4.67 -8.42 -4.40
C PHE A 29 5.83 -7.44 -4.71
N LEU A 30 6.47 -6.89 -3.68
CA LEU A 30 7.60 -5.97 -3.84
C LEU A 30 8.80 -6.65 -4.50
N ARG A 31 9.15 -7.86 -4.05
CA ARG A 31 10.26 -8.64 -4.63
C ARG A 31 10.03 -9.01 -6.08
N HIS A 32 8.79 -9.37 -6.44
CA HIS A 32 8.42 -9.67 -7.83
C HIS A 32 8.55 -8.44 -8.76
N LYS A 33 8.50 -7.23 -8.20
CA LYS A 33 8.76 -5.97 -8.93
C LYS A 33 10.24 -5.55 -8.90
N GLY A 34 11.15 -6.44 -8.45
CA GLY A 34 12.58 -6.18 -8.40
C GLY A 34 13.01 -5.25 -7.25
N MET A 35 12.16 -5.07 -6.24
CA MET A 35 12.46 -4.24 -5.07
C MET A 35 12.93 -5.08 -3.89
N VAL A 36 13.70 -4.45 -3.00
CA VAL A 36 14.13 -5.03 -1.73
C VAL A 36 13.27 -4.43 -0.61
N PHE A 37 12.57 -5.29 0.13
CA PHE A 37 11.90 -4.88 1.35
C PHE A 37 12.95 -4.71 2.45
N VAL A 38 12.96 -3.53 3.09
CA VAL A 38 13.92 -3.20 4.16
C VAL A 38 13.26 -3.36 5.51
N ASP A 39 12.18 -2.61 5.77
CA ASP A 39 11.45 -2.65 7.04
C ASP A 39 10.04 -2.04 6.90
N LEU A 40 9.22 -2.20 7.94
CA LEU A 40 7.95 -1.51 8.12
C LEU A 40 8.16 -0.12 8.70
N ILE A 41 7.45 0.86 8.14
CA ILE A 41 7.43 2.22 8.72
C ILE A 41 6.78 2.16 10.10
N GLY A 42 7.55 2.54 11.12
CA GLY A 42 7.08 2.48 12.51
C GLY A 42 6.86 1.07 13.06
N GLY A 43 7.36 0.03 12.38
CA GLY A 43 7.26 -1.37 12.84
C GLY A 43 5.84 -1.92 12.89
N LYS A 44 4.90 -1.38 12.10
CA LYS A 44 3.47 -1.69 12.22
C LYS A 44 2.83 -2.05 10.89
N VAL A 45 1.84 -2.94 10.98
CA VAL A 45 0.83 -3.17 9.94
C VAL A 45 -0.48 -2.58 10.45
N THR A 46 -1.14 -1.76 9.62
CA THR A 46 -2.40 -1.10 9.99
C THR A 46 -3.55 -1.80 9.28
N GLN A 47 -4.55 -2.23 10.07
CA GLN A 47 -5.82 -2.70 9.52
C GLN A 47 -6.70 -1.50 9.20
N LEU A 48 -7.30 -1.50 8.01
CA LEU A 48 -8.26 -0.49 7.58
C LEU A 48 -9.66 -1.10 7.56
N ASP A 49 -10.66 -0.27 7.84
CA ASP A 49 -12.05 -0.60 7.61
C ASP A 49 -12.39 -0.35 6.13
N PRO A 50 -12.75 -1.38 5.34
CA PRO A 50 -13.10 -1.22 3.94
C PRO A 50 -14.29 -0.27 3.73
N ASP A 51 -15.24 -0.20 4.65
CA ASP A 51 -16.43 0.66 4.53
C ASP A 51 -16.09 2.14 4.68
N LEU A 52 -14.94 2.44 5.30
CA LEU A 52 -14.41 3.80 5.48
C LEU A 52 -13.26 4.13 4.51
N TRP A 53 -13.00 3.26 3.53
CA TRP A 53 -11.86 3.37 2.62
C TRP A 53 -11.74 4.75 1.95
N TRP A 54 -12.83 5.26 1.39
CA TRP A 54 -12.78 6.48 0.60
C TRP A 54 -12.72 7.74 1.47
N ASP A 55 -13.80 8.04 2.18
CA ASP A 55 -13.91 9.28 2.95
C ASP A 55 -13.03 9.26 4.21
N GLY A 56 -12.90 8.10 4.86
CA GLY A 56 -12.14 7.95 6.11
C GLY A 56 -10.64 7.80 5.90
N TYR A 57 -10.19 7.33 4.72
CA TYR A 57 -8.77 7.06 4.48
C TYR A 57 -8.21 7.77 3.24
N VAL A 58 -8.70 7.50 2.04
CA VAL A 58 -8.14 8.10 0.80
C VAL A 58 -8.25 9.62 0.82
N MET A 59 -9.44 10.17 1.07
CA MET A 59 -9.65 11.62 1.06
C MET A 59 -8.99 12.32 2.24
N ALA A 60 -8.81 11.62 3.37
CA ALA A 60 -8.14 12.16 4.56
C ALA A 60 -6.61 12.23 4.41
N ASN A 61 -6.00 11.29 3.70
CA ASN A 61 -4.53 11.15 3.64
C ASN A 61 -3.94 11.50 2.27
N TYR A 62 -4.68 11.28 1.18
CA TYR A 62 -4.21 11.41 -0.20
C TYR A 62 -5.19 12.14 -1.13
N PRO A 63 -5.78 13.28 -0.73
CA PRO A 63 -6.81 13.96 -1.55
C PRO A 63 -6.28 14.35 -2.93
N GLU A 64 -5.01 14.77 -3.03
CA GLU A 64 -4.36 15.16 -4.28
C GLU A 64 -4.01 13.98 -5.21
N HIS A 65 -4.08 12.75 -4.69
CA HIS A 65 -3.72 11.53 -5.43
C HIS A 65 -4.89 10.54 -5.49
N ARG A 66 -6.11 11.00 -5.20
CA ARG A 66 -7.32 10.14 -5.14
C ARG A 66 -7.54 9.28 -6.37
N ASP A 67 -7.18 9.78 -7.55
CA ASP A 67 -7.38 9.08 -8.83
C ASP A 67 -6.44 7.86 -8.99
N PHE A 68 -5.43 7.72 -8.13
CA PHE A 68 -4.55 6.55 -8.05
C PHE A 68 -5.16 5.39 -7.26
N PHE A 69 -6.18 5.66 -6.45
CA PHE A 69 -6.74 4.70 -5.51
C PHE A 69 -8.02 4.06 -6.06
N PRO A 70 -8.28 2.78 -5.72
CA PRO A 70 -9.58 2.15 -5.98
C PRO A 70 -10.72 2.96 -5.40
N SER A 71 -11.86 3.00 -6.08
CA SER A 71 -13.07 3.61 -5.54
C SER A 71 -13.64 2.81 -4.37
N GLN A 72 -14.54 3.41 -3.60
CA GLN A 72 -15.27 2.74 -2.52
C GLN A 72 -15.95 1.44 -2.97
N HIS A 73 -16.49 1.40 -4.19
CA HIS A 73 -17.13 0.18 -4.72
C HIS A 73 -16.11 -0.91 -5.08
N GLN A 74 -14.90 -0.54 -5.49
CA GLN A 74 -13.86 -1.49 -5.88
C GLN A 74 -13.18 -2.16 -4.69
N ILE A 75 -13.15 -1.51 -3.52
CA ILE A 75 -12.42 -2.04 -2.36
C ILE A 75 -13.00 -3.38 -1.86
N GLY A 76 -14.32 -3.56 -1.95
CA GLY A 76 -14.97 -4.83 -1.57
C GLY A 76 -14.48 -6.02 -2.41
N ALA A 77 -14.25 -5.81 -3.71
CA ALA A 77 -13.67 -6.83 -4.58
C ALA A 77 -12.22 -7.15 -4.20
N ILE A 78 -11.43 -6.12 -3.87
CA ILE A 78 -10.03 -6.29 -3.44
C ILE A 78 -9.94 -7.11 -2.15
N VAL A 79 -10.81 -6.82 -1.17
CA VAL A 79 -10.85 -7.56 0.10
C VAL A 79 -11.31 -8.99 -0.12
N SER A 80 -12.45 -9.19 -0.79
CA SER A 80 -13.04 -10.53 -0.99
C SER A 80 -12.18 -11.48 -1.84
N GLN A 81 -11.42 -10.94 -2.80
CA GLN A 81 -10.54 -11.73 -3.67
C GLN A 81 -9.09 -11.79 -3.15
N GLY A 82 -8.81 -11.15 -2.00
CA GLY A 82 -7.48 -11.13 -1.42
C GLY A 82 -6.41 -10.45 -2.29
N LEU A 83 -6.81 -9.45 -3.06
CA LEU A 83 -5.94 -8.77 -4.04
C LEU A 83 -4.94 -7.84 -3.35
N VAL A 84 -3.84 -7.58 -4.05
CA VAL A 84 -2.78 -6.66 -3.65
C VAL A 84 -2.74 -5.48 -4.60
N PHE A 85 -2.72 -4.26 -4.06
CA PHE A 85 -2.36 -3.07 -4.81
C PHE A 85 -1.43 -2.19 -3.97
N ARG A 86 -0.73 -1.26 -4.62
CA ARG A 86 0.14 -0.30 -3.93
C ARG A 86 -0.38 1.11 -4.12
N GLY A 87 -0.05 1.98 -3.18
CA GLY A 87 -0.15 3.43 -3.33
C GLY A 87 1.01 4.02 -4.14
N PRO A 88 1.07 5.37 -4.17
CA PRO A 88 2.22 6.08 -4.72
C PRO A 88 3.48 5.83 -3.88
N PHE A 89 4.64 5.97 -4.51
CA PHE A 89 5.92 5.93 -3.81
C PHE A 89 6.25 7.32 -3.26
N ALA A 90 6.67 7.38 -2.00
CA ALA A 90 7.32 8.53 -1.40
C ALA A 90 8.83 8.28 -1.39
N GLY A 91 9.52 8.73 -2.44
CA GLY A 91 10.97 8.60 -2.58
C GLY A 91 11.73 9.69 -1.83
N TRP A 92 12.98 9.40 -1.49
CA TRP A 92 13.94 10.40 -1.00
C TRP A 92 15.28 10.22 -1.71
N ASP A 93 16.00 11.32 -1.89
CA ASP A 93 17.31 11.41 -2.50
C ASP A 93 18.42 11.59 -1.44
N ARG A 94 19.67 11.60 -1.91
CA ARG A 94 20.78 12.22 -1.17
C ARG A 94 20.57 13.72 -1.36
N GLY A 95 19.97 14.40 -0.38
CA GLY A 95 19.69 15.85 -0.48
C GLY A 95 20.88 16.71 -0.88
#